data_AF-A0A6C0IYL3-F1
#
_entry.id   AF-A0A6C0IYL3-F1
#
_cell.length_a   1.000
_cell.length_b   1.000
_cell.length_c   1.000
_cell.angle_alpha   90.00
_cell.angle_beta   90.00
_cell.angle_gamma   90.00
#
_symmetry.space_group_name_H-M   'P 1'
#
loop_
_entity.id
_entity.type
_entity.pdbx_description
1 polymer ?
#
loop_
_entity_poly.entity_id
_entity_poly.type
_entity_poly.pdbx_seq_one_letter_code
_entity_poly.pdbx_strand_id
1 'polypeptide(L)'
;MRWNIAVSLTAAAFHAATFVVASNKKVPEYRAYLLFTGFFMIMELFQASQWWIGDVTVGCTEFNRTMTMMAYLLIWFQPYLFAVIGDRSRLHSVQVRLQYAKKVAHMTLWYAMINLFAGMSTRPSYQLPRSNFGLETCTTVGPHGHLAWSFAPLTIVYGPTHFVYVILILATISFYPRPLLFTIGVGWIATLFVSTYLVGAGAELPAFWFLLSVFVDIPILARVLLYRA
;
A
#
# COMPACT_ATOMS: atom_id res chain seq x y z
N MET A 1 -8.94 -12.84 -14.60
CA MET A 1 -9.32 -13.24 -13.23
C MET A 1 -10.02 -12.04 -12.60
N ARG A 2 -11.21 -12.19 -12.00
CA ARG A 2 -11.85 -11.07 -11.28
C ARG A 2 -11.28 -11.05 -9.85
N TRP A 3 -10.71 -9.94 -9.44
CA TRP A 3 -10.27 -9.73 -8.07
C TRP A 3 -11.49 -9.64 -7.16
N ASN A 4 -11.60 -10.58 -6.23
CA ASN A 4 -12.74 -10.66 -5.35
C ASN A 4 -12.26 -10.95 -3.93
N ILE A 5 -13.21 -11.06 -3.01
CA ILE A 5 -12.96 -11.41 -1.61
C ILE A 5 -11.98 -12.57 -1.42
N ALA A 6 -12.08 -13.64 -2.23
CA ALA A 6 -11.24 -14.83 -2.08
C ALA A 6 -9.77 -14.52 -2.38
N VAL A 7 -9.51 -13.63 -3.33
CA VAL A 7 -8.15 -13.23 -3.70
C VAL A 7 -7.51 -12.41 -2.58
N SER A 8 -8.24 -11.45 -2.00
CA SER A 8 -7.75 -10.68 -0.84
C SER A 8 -7.57 -11.56 0.41
N LEU A 9 -8.49 -12.49 0.68
CA LEU A 9 -8.32 -13.43 1.80
C LEU A 9 -7.12 -14.36 1.61
N THR A 10 -6.84 -14.79 0.38
CA THR A 10 -5.67 -15.61 0.06
C THR A 10 -4.37 -14.84 0.29
N ALA A 11 -4.32 -13.57 -0.15
CA ALA A 11 -3.16 -12.70 0.10
C ALA A 11 -2.98 -12.43 1.61
N ALA A 12 -4.06 -12.12 2.34
CA ALA A 12 -4.02 -11.96 3.79
C ALA A 12 -3.51 -13.21 4.51
N ALA A 13 -3.95 -14.40 4.10
CA ALA A 13 -3.47 -15.67 4.65
C ALA A 13 -1.98 -15.90 4.37
N PHE A 14 -1.50 -15.51 3.20
CA PHE A 14 -0.07 -15.57 2.87
C PHE A 14 0.75 -14.65 3.76
N HIS A 15 0.31 -13.40 3.94
CA HIS A 15 0.93 -12.46 4.89
C HIS A 15 0.93 -12.98 6.33
N ALA A 16 -0.18 -13.57 6.77
CA ALA A 16 -0.28 -14.20 8.09
C ALA A 16 0.70 -15.36 8.26
N ALA A 17 0.82 -16.23 7.25
CA ALA A 17 1.78 -17.34 7.27
C ALA A 17 3.22 -16.82 7.36
N THR A 18 3.59 -15.83 6.54
CA THR A 18 4.91 -15.19 6.60
C THR A 18 5.16 -14.55 7.96
N PHE A 19 4.17 -13.85 8.52
CA PHE A 19 4.25 -13.24 9.84
C PHE A 19 4.55 -14.27 10.92
N VAL A 20 3.80 -15.38 10.94
CA VAL A 20 3.98 -16.47 11.92
C VAL A 20 5.37 -17.09 11.80
N VAL A 21 5.81 -17.41 10.58
CA VAL A 21 7.13 -18.02 10.33
C VAL A 21 8.25 -17.07 10.77
N ALA A 22 8.19 -15.79 10.41
CA ALA A 22 9.16 -14.78 10.82
C ALA A 22 9.19 -14.56 12.34
N SER A 23 8.03 -14.55 12.98
CA SER A 23 7.88 -14.41 14.44
C SER A 23 8.51 -15.58 15.20
N ASN A 24 8.39 -16.80 14.68
CA ASN A 24 8.93 -18.01 15.29
C ASN A 24 10.45 -18.12 15.12
N LYS A 25 10.97 -17.88 13.91
CA LYS A 25 12.41 -18.03 13.60
C LYS A 25 13.28 -16.88 14.12
N LYS A 26 12.72 -15.68 14.27
CA LYS A 26 13.40 -14.49 14.82
C LYS A 26 14.78 -14.19 14.22
N VAL A 27 14.92 -14.31 12.90
CA VAL A 27 16.11 -13.84 12.17
C VAL A 27 16.40 -12.36 12.47
N PRO A 28 17.61 -11.82 12.29
CA PRO A 28 17.97 -10.48 12.79
C PRO A 28 16.99 -9.32 12.45
N GLU A 29 16.30 -9.42 11.31
CA GLU A 29 15.36 -8.43 10.76
C GLU A 29 13.90 -8.80 10.99
N TYR A 30 13.59 -9.82 11.81
CA TYR A 30 12.22 -10.31 11.99
C TYR A 30 11.24 -9.19 12.30
N ARG A 31 11.63 -8.18 13.10
CA ARG A 31 10.76 -7.04 13.43
C ARG A 31 10.38 -6.21 12.20
N ALA A 32 11.28 -6.04 11.25
CA ALA A 32 10.99 -5.38 9.98
C ALA A 32 10.01 -6.23 9.15
N TYR A 33 10.19 -7.55 9.14
CA TYR A 33 9.29 -8.48 8.44
C TYR A 33 7.90 -8.51 9.07
N LEU A 34 7.78 -8.49 10.40
CA LEU A 34 6.51 -8.42 11.10
C LEU A 34 5.77 -7.10 10.81
N LEU A 35 6.48 -5.97 10.78
CA LEU A 35 5.88 -4.68 10.41
C LEU A 35 5.38 -4.69 8.97
N PHE A 36 6.18 -5.24 8.05
CA PHE A 36 5.81 -5.37 6.65
C PHE A 36 4.56 -6.26 6.48
N THR A 37 4.70 -7.53 6.83
CA THR A 37 3.64 -8.55 6.66
C THR A 37 2.37 -8.20 7.43
N GLY A 38 2.49 -7.67 8.65
CA GLY A 38 1.34 -7.25 9.44
C GLY A 38 0.56 -6.10 8.81
N PHE A 39 1.26 -5.12 8.25
CA PHE A 39 0.61 -4.01 7.56
C PHE A 39 -0.15 -4.48 6.31
N PHE A 40 0.48 -5.30 5.46
CA PHE A 40 -0.17 -5.80 4.24
C PHE A 40 -1.28 -6.81 4.54
N MET A 41 -1.14 -7.62 5.59
CA MET A 41 -2.24 -8.43 6.11
C MET A 41 -3.46 -7.57 6.47
N ILE A 42 -3.27 -6.46 7.20
CA ILE A 42 -4.36 -5.53 7.53
C ILE A 42 -4.97 -4.97 6.25
N MET A 43 -4.16 -4.47 5.31
CA MET A 43 -4.65 -3.95 4.02
C MET A 43 -5.54 -4.95 3.28
N GLU A 44 -5.12 -6.21 3.19
CA GLU A 44 -5.88 -7.25 2.49
C GLU A 44 -7.18 -7.62 3.22
N LEU A 45 -7.20 -7.60 4.56
CA LEU A 45 -8.42 -7.78 5.33
C LEU A 45 -9.39 -6.60 5.17
N PHE A 46 -8.89 -5.37 5.07
CA PHE A 46 -9.68 -4.20 4.74
C PHE A 46 -10.30 -4.34 3.34
N GLN A 47 -9.53 -4.77 2.35
CA GLN A 47 -10.08 -5.06 1.01
C GLN A 47 -11.14 -6.17 1.04
N ALA A 48 -10.89 -7.27 1.73
CA ALA A 48 -11.83 -8.38 1.84
C ALA A 48 -13.16 -7.94 2.49
N SER A 49 -13.09 -7.14 3.55
CA SER A 49 -14.30 -6.60 4.20
C SER A 49 -15.05 -5.58 3.33
N GLN A 50 -14.36 -4.81 2.49
CA GLN A 50 -15.01 -3.97 1.48
C GLN A 50 -15.76 -4.80 0.43
N TRP A 51 -15.18 -5.91 -0.03
CA TRP A 51 -15.89 -6.84 -0.92
C TRP A 51 -17.08 -7.50 -0.25
N TRP A 52 -16.97 -7.83 1.03
CA TRP A 52 -17.99 -8.59 1.75
C TRP A 52 -19.17 -7.72 2.20
N ILE A 53 -18.87 -6.57 2.81
CA ILE A 53 -19.84 -5.75 3.55
C ILE A 53 -20.07 -4.41 2.83
N GLY A 54 -19.07 -3.93 2.06
CA GLY A 54 -19.14 -2.64 1.37
C GLY A 54 -20.05 -2.59 0.15
N ASP A 55 -20.62 -3.72 -0.25
CA ASP A 55 -21.59 -3.82 -1.35
C ASP A 55 -21.16 -3.03 -2.61
N VAL A 56 -19.88 -3.20 -2.96
CA VAL A 56 -19.18 -2.45 -4.03
C VAL A 56 -19.80 -2.63 -5.42
N THR A 57 -20.78 -3.53 -5.55
CA THR A 57 -21.57 -3.80 -6.76
C THR A 57 -22.92 -3.07 -6.82
N VAL A 58 -23.48 -2.64 -5.69
CA VAL A 58 -24.86 -2.10 -5.62
C VAL A 58 -24.88 -0.59 -5.43
N GLY A 59 -23.89 0.00 -4.76
CA GLY A 59 -23.80 1.45 -4.60
C GLY A 59 -22.88 1.91 -3.48
N CYS A 60 -22.94 3.21 -3.16
CA CYS A 60 -22.09 3.80 -2.13
C CYS A 60 -22.75 3.82 -0.74
N THR A 61 -22.60 2.73 0.00
CA THR A 61 -23.04 2.66 1.41
C THR A 61 -22.08 3.44 2.33
N GLU A 62 -22.56 3.81 3.51
CA GLU A 62 -21.72 4.51 4.52
C GLU A 62 -20.52 3.67 4.97
N PHE A 63 -20.69 2.35 5.06
CA PHE A 63 -19.58 1.42 5.31
C PHE A 63 -18.54 1.48 4.19
N ASN A 64 -18.97 1.43 2.93
CA ASN A 64 -18.06 1.52 1.79
C ASN A 64 -17.28 2.84 1.80
N ARG A 65 -17.97 3.97 2.01
CA ARG A 65 -17.38 5.30 2.14
C ARG A 65 -16.33 5.36 3.26
N THR A 66 -16.67 4.84 4.44
CA THR A 66 -15.74 4.77 5.60
C THR A 66 -14.50 3.94 5.27
N MET A 67 -14.69 2.76 4.67
CA MET A 67 -13.59 1.88 4.31
C MET A 67 -12.73 2.44 3.17
N THR A 68 -13.34 3.20 2.26
CA THR A 68 -12.63 3.93 1.21
C THR A 68 -11.69 4.96 1.83
N MET A 69 -12.17 5.74 2.81
CA MET A 69 -11.31 6.66 3.56
C MET A 69 -10.18 5.95 4.29
N MET A 70 -10.47 4.83 4.96
CA MET A 70 -9.43 4.04 5.63
C MET A 70 -8.38 3.53 4.64
N ALA A 71 -8.80 3.06 3.46
CA ALA A 71 -7.87 2.68 2.41
C ALA A 71 -7.00 3.86 1.98
N TYR A 72 -7.56 5.07 1.81
CA TYR A 72 -6.77 6.28 1.55
C TYR A 72 -5.68 6.51 2.60
N LEU A 73 -6.04 6.48 3.87
CA LEU A 73 -5.09 6.65 4.97
C LEU A 73 -3.96 5.64 4.86
N LEU A 74 -4.31 4.35 4.75
CA LEU A 74 -3.34 3.27 4.74
C LEU A 74 -2.42 3.33 3.51
N ILE A 75 -2.93 3.70 2.32
CA ILE A 75 -2.12 3.97 1.14
C ILE A 75 -1.04 5.01 1.47
N TRP A 76 -1.44 6.15 2.03
CA TRP A 76 -0.50 7.25 2.29
C TRP A 76 0.44 7.02 3.48
N PHE A 77 0.15 6.05 4.35
CA PHE A 77 1.05 5.64 5.44
C PHE A 77 2.26 4.83 4.97
N GLN A 78 2.25 4.23 3.77
CA GLN A 78 3.32 3.29 3.39
C GLN A 78 4.72 3.91 3.29
N PRO A 79 4.94 5.13 2.75
CA PRO A 79 6.29 5.69 2.71
C PRO A 79 6.86 5.86 4.12
N TYR A 80 6.00 6.19 5.10
CA TYR A 80 6.38 6.25 6.50
C TYR A 80 6.71 4.86 7.06
N LEU A 81 5.89 3.84 6.76
CA LEU A 81 6.17 2.45 7.11
C LEU A 81 7.53 2.00 6.58
N PHE A 82 7.83 2.23 5.29
CA PHE A 82 9.13 1.86 4.70
C PHE A 82 10.27 2.61 5.39
N ALA A 83 10.11 3.88 5.74
CA ALA A 83 11.17 4.61 6.40
C ALA A 83 11.40 4.10 7.84
N VAL A 84 10.34 3.65 8.54
CA VAL A 84 10.44 2.98 9.85
C VAL A 84 11.08 1.60 9.75
N ILE A 85 10.74 0.81 8.73
CA ILE A 85 11.34 -0.51 8.47
C ILE A 85 12.86 -0.39 8.31
N GLY A 86 13.31 0.57 7.48
CA GLY A 86 14.75 0.77 7.25
C GLY A 86 15.51 1.18 8.52
N ASP A 87 14.90 1.99 9.39
CA ASP A 87 15.54 2.54 10.59
C ASP A 87 15.84 1.45 11.64
N ARG A 88 15.17 0.29 11.53
CA ARG A 88 15.43 -0.89 12.36
C ARG A 88 16.77 -1.57 12.08
N SER A 89 17.46 -1.21 11.00
CA SER A 89 18.76 -1.76 10.62
C SER A 89 19.94 -1.40 11.55
N ARG A 90 19.76 -0.41 12.46
CA ARG A 90 20.78 0.07 13.41
C ARG A 90 22.09 0.60 12.81
N LEU A 91 22.17 0.80 11.48
CA LEU A 91 23.34 1.38 10.83
C LEU A 91 23.24 2.91 10.81
N HIS A 92 24.12 3.59 11.55
CA HIS A 92 24.04 5.04 11.78
C HIS A 92 23.94 5.89 10.49
N SER A 93 24.74 5.57 9.46
CA SER A 93 24.74 6.29 8.18
C SER A 93 23.42 6.13 7.39
N VAL A 94 22.78 4.96 7.52
CA VAL A 94 21.46 4.66 6.93
C VAL A 94 20.37 5.38 7.73
N GLN A 95 20.46 5.38 9.06
CA GLN A 95 19.49 6.03 9.93
C GLN A 95 19.35 7.52 9.64
N VAL A 96 20.45 8.26 9.48
CA VAL A 96 20.40 9.70 9.16
C VAL A 96 19.61 9.99 7.89
N ARG A 97 19.86 9.23 6.81
CA ARG A 97 19.14 9.39 5.53
C ARG A 97 17.67 9.01 5.65
N LEU A 98 17.38 7.96 6.41
CA LEU A 98 16.01 7.53 6.66
C LEU A 98 15.24 8.50 7.56
N GLN A 99 15.89 9.25 8.45
CA GLN A 99 15.23 10.32 9.21
C GLN A 99 14.73 11.43 8.26
N TYR A 100 15.49 11.77 7.22
CA TYR A 100 15.02 12.70 6.19
C TYR A 100 13.84 12.10 5.41
N ALA A 101 13.94 10.84 4.97
CA ALA A 101 12.85 10.15 4.29
C ALA A 101 11.57 10.09 5.15
N LYS A 102 11.69 9.82 6.46
CA LYS A 102 10.58 9.86 7.43
C LYS A 102 9.92 11.24 7.48
N LYS A 103 10.71 12.31 7.54
CA LYS A 103 10.18 13.69 7.57
C LYS A 103 9.41 14.00 6.28
N VAL A 104 9.97 13.68 5.11
CA VAL A 104 9.29 13.88 3.83
C VAL A 104 8.02 13.05 3.75
N ALA A 105 8.07 11.76 4.09
CA ALA A 105 6.89 10.89 4.14
C ALA A 105 5.80 11.44 5.07
N HIS A 106 6.18 11.99 6.22
CA HIS A 106 5.24 12.61 7.16
C HIS A 106 4.61 13.87 6.59
N MET A 107 5.39 14.74 5.94
CA MET A 107 4.86 15.93 5.25
C MET A 107 3.92 15.56 4.11
N THR A 108 4.26 14.54 3.31
CA THR A 108 3.40 14.04 2.23
C THR A 108 2.11 13.43 2.77
N LEU A 109 2.17 12.69 3.89
CA LEU A 109 0.99 12.19 4.56
C LEU A 109 0.09 13.34 5.03
N TRP A 110 0.64 14.34 5.74
CA TRP A 110 -0.13 15.52 6.15
C TRP A 110 -0.76 16.25 4.98
N TYR A 111 0.00 16.45 3.91
CA TYR A 111 -0.53 17.03 2.69
C TYR A 111 -1.69 16.20 2.13
N ALA A 112 -1.55 14.88 2.03
CA ALA A 112 -2.63 13.99 1.59
C ALA A 112 -3.86 14.06 2.50
N MET A 113 -3.68 14.16 3.83
CA MET A 113 -4.77 14.32 4.81
C MET A 113 -5.48 15.65 4.64
N ILE A 114 -4.73 16.75 4.55
CA ILE A 114 -5.30 18.09 4.34
C ILE A 114 -6.10 18.10 3.04
N ASN A 115 -5.59 17.51 1.96
CA ASN A 115 -6.33 17.39 0.72
C ASN A 115 -7.64 16.62 0.89
N LEU A 116 -7.61 15.49 1.61
CA LEU A 116 -8.81 14.70 1.89
C LEU A 116 -9.87 15.51 2.66
N PHE A 117 -9.48 16.28 3.68
CA PHE A 117 -10.41 17.04 4.51
C PHE A 117 -10.84 18.39 3.92
N ALA A 118 -9.97 19.06 3.17
CA ALA A 118 -10.21 20.40 2.63
C ALA A 118 -10.91 20.41 1.26
N GLY A 119 -11.11 19.26 0.61
CA GLY A 119 -11.93 19.16 -0.60
C GLY A 119 -11.41 19.95 -1.83
N MET A 120 -10.09 20.14 -1.96
CA MET A 120 -9.47 21.07 -2.95
C MET A 120 -9.57 20.61 -4.42
N SER A 121 -9.57 21.55 -5.42
CA SER A 121 -10.52 21.50 -6.58
C SER A 121 -10.16 21.61 -8.13
N THR A 122 -11.16 21.19 -8.99
CA THR A 122 -11.59 20.98 -10.45
C THR A 122 -11.83 19.60 -11.27
N ARG A 123 -12.84 18.72 -11.04
CA ARG A 123 -13.31 17.55 -11.89
C ARG A 123 -12.38 16.40 -12.43
N PRO A 124 -12.74 15.09 -12.25
CA PRO A 124 -12.20 13.93 -12.98
C PRO A 124 -13.10 13.46 -14.16
N SER A 125 -12.56 12.61 -15.05
CA SER A 125 -13.23 12.03 -16.23
C SER A 125 -14.29 10.95 -15.94
N TYR A 126 -14.41 10.52 -14.69
CA TYR A 126 -15.48 9.67 -14.19
C TYR A 126 -16.22 10.43 -13.09
N GLN A 127 -17.43 10.90 -13.38
CA GLN A 127 -18.27 11.62 -12.43
C GLN A 127 -19.27 10.65 -11.79
N LEU A 128 -19.23 10.54 -10.47
CA LEU A 128 -20.44 10.22 -9.72
C LEU A 128 -21.29 11.51 -9.70
N PRO A 129 -22.52 11.49 -10.25
CA PRO A 129 -23.38 12.66 -10.20
C PRO A 129 -23.58 13.10 -8.73
N ARG A 130 -23.26 14.36 -8.41
CA ARG A 130 -23.39 15.00 -7.08
C ARG A 130 -22.36 14.61 -6.00
N SER A 131 -21.12 14.28 -6.34
CA SER A 131 -20.04 14.06 -5.33
C SER A 131 -19.07 15.25 -5.18
N ASN A 132 -18.84 15.71 -3.95
CA ASN A 132 -17.78 16.63 -3.52
C ASN A 132 -16.60 15.86 -2.89
N PHE A 133 -15.36 16.27 -3.16
CA PHE A 133 -14.17 15.70 -2.50
C PHE A 133 -14.21 15.96 -0.99
N GLY A 134 -13.98 14.94 -0.17
CA GLY A 134 -14.25 14.96 1.26
C GLY A 134 -15.05 13.73 1.69
N LEU A 135 -16.13 13.92 2.45
CA LEU A 135 -17.00 12.82 2.87
C LEU A 135 -17.51 11.97 1.71
N GLU A 136 -17.52 12.44 0.45
CA GLU A 136 -18.08 11.71 -0.70
C GLU A 136 -17.06 10.88 -1.50
N THR A 137 -16.47 9.88 -0.82
CA THR A 137 -15.61 8.86 -1.45
C THR A 137 -16.31 7.51 -1.55
N CYS A 138 -15.97 6.71 -2.56
CA CYS A 138 -16.53 5.38 -2.70
C CYS A 138 -15.59 4.39 -3.36
N THR A 139 -15.71 3.12 -2.99
CA THR A 139 -15.05 2.02 -3.70
C THR A 139 -16.04 1.38 -4.65
N THR A 140 -15.61 1.18 -5.88
CA THR A 140 -16.39 0.50 -6.92
C THR A 140 -15.58 -0.65 -7.49
N VAL A 141 -16.21 -1.43 -8.37
CA VAL A 141 -15.48 -2.44 -9.15
C VAL A 141 -14.80 -1.75 -10.33
N GLY A 142 -13.47 -1.78 -10.35
CA GLY A 142 -12.67 -1.22 -11.44
C GLY A 142 -12.79 -2.02 -12.74
N PRO A 143 -12.36 -1.44 -13.87
CA PRO A 143 -12.29 -2.09 -15.19
C PRO A 143 -11.67 -3.49 -15.19
N HIS A 144 -10.62 -3.71 -14.41
CA HIS A 144 -9.95 -5.01 -14.29
C HIS A 144 -10.56 -5.93 -13.20
N GLY A 145 -11.74 -5.57 -12.69
CA GLY A 145 -12.50 -6.37 -11.73
C GLY A 145 -11.89 -6.41 -10.33
N HIS A 146 -11.20 -5.36 -9.90
CA HIS A 146 -10.61 -5.19 -8.57
C HIS A 146 -11.29 -4.01 -7.85
N LEU A 147 -10.95 -3.76 -6.58
CA LEU A 147 -11.44 -2.57 -5.87
C LEU A 147 -10.81 -1.32 -6.49
N ALA A 148 -11.64 -0.52 -7.15
CA ALA A 148 -11.27 0.83 -7.57
C ALA A 148 -11.71 1.80 -6.47
N TRP A 149 -10.76 2.14 -5.58
CA TRP A 149 -10.97 3.21 -4.62
C TRP A 149 -11.05 4.54 -5.35
N SER A 150 -12.26 5.09 -5.43
CA SER A 150 -12.51 6.34 -6.11
C SER A 150 -12.44 7.46 -5.08
N PHE A 151 -11.30 8.14 -5.09
CA PHE A 151 -11.10 9.43 -4.43
C PHE A 151 -11.25 10.48 -5.53
N ALA A 152 -12.36 11.19 -5.64
CA ALA A 152 -12.59 12.07 -6.79
C ALA A 152 -11.81 13.39 -6.65
N PRO A 153 -10.64 13.61 -7.28
CA PRO A 153 -10.04 14.93 -7.23
C PRO A 153 -10.92 15.88 -8.03
N LEU A 154 -11.15 17.05 -7.45
CA LEU A 154 -11.50 18.18 -8.25
C LEU A 154 -10.08 18.60 -8.84
N THR A 155 -9.79 18.28 -10.13
CA THR A 155 -8.65 18.55 -11.07
C THR A 155 -7.27 18.33 -10.53
N ILE A 156 -6.53 17.45 -11.21
CA ILE A 156 -5.27 17.84 -11.87
C ILE A 156 -5.14 17.02 -13.16
N VAL A 157 -4.87 17.67 -14.29
CA VAL A 157 -4.20 17.05 -15.46
C VAL A 157 -2.70 17.23 -15.22
N TYR A 158 -1.94 16.12 -15.19
CA TYR A 158 -0.54 15.94 -14.75
C TYR A 158 -0.33 15.60 -13.26
N GLY A 159 0.12 14.36 -13.00
CA GLY A 159 0.28 13.79 -11.66
C GLY A 159 1.46 14.32 -10.84
N PRO A 160 1.23 14.49 -9.52
CA PRO A 160 2.30 14.34 -8.51
C PRO A 160 1.81 13.70 -7.18
N THR A 161 0.88 12.73 -7.20
CA THR A 161 0.44 12.04 -5.96
C THR A 161 0.80 10.56 -5.94
N HIS A 162 0.33 9.77 -6.90
CA HIS A 162 0.69 8.33 -6.99
C HIS A 162 2.15 8.11 -7.36
N PHE A 163 2.66 8.83 -8.37
CA PHE A 163 4.08 8.76 -8.74
C PHE A 163 4.99 9.29 -7.62
N VAL A 164 4.59 10.34 -6.91
CA VAL A 164 5.36 10.84 -5.75
C VAL A 164 5.38 9.80 -4.65
N TYR A 165 4.26 9.16 -4.35
CA TYR A 165 4.19 8.03 -3.44
C TYR A 165 5.12 6.87 -3.88
N VAL A 166 5.07 6.46 -5.16
CA VAL A 166 5.96 5.43 -5.73
C VAL A 166 7.42 5.81 -5.53
N ILE A 167 7.78 7.04 -5.92
CA ILE A 167 9.14 7.58 -5.84
C ILE A 167 9.61 7.62 -4.38
N LEU A 168 8.75 8.04 -3.44
CA LEU A 168 9.10 8.05 -2.02
C LEU A 168 9.38 6.66 -1.48
N ILE A 169 8.61 5.65 -1.90
CA ILE A 169 8.88 4.25 -1.56
C ILE A 169 10.21 3.81 -2.17
N LEU A 170 10.41 4.00 -3.48
CA LEU A 170 11.63 3.58 -4.18
C LEU A 170 12.88 4.27 -3.63
N ALA A 171 12.80 5.57 -3.34
CA ALA A 171 13.87 6.32 -2.69
C ALA A 171 14.16 5.76 -1.30
N THR A 172 13.14 5.46 -0.51
CA THR A 172 13.30 4.94 0.85
C THR A 172 13.95 3.54 0.86
N ILE A 173 13.47 2.62 0.03
CA ILE A 173 14.03 1.26 -0.05
C ILE A 173 15.44 1.26 -0.65
N SER A 174 15.82 2.27 -1.44
CA SER A 174 17.19 2.40 -1.97
C SER A 174 18.25 2.56 -0.87
N PHE A 175 17.85 3.05 0.31
CA PHE A 175 18.72 3.19 1.47
C PHE A 175 18.79 1.94 2.35
N TYR A 176 18.03 0.88 2.04
CA TYR A 176 18.02 -0.32 2.86
C TYR A 176 19.37 -1.05 2.82
N PRO A 177 19.87 -1.51 3.98
CA PRO A 177 21.12 -2.23 4.03
C PRO A 177 21.06 -3.56 3.28
N ARG A 178 22.13 -3.85 2.57
CA ARG A 178 22.37 -5.16 1.97
C ARG A 178 23.05 -6.10 2.98
N PRO A 179 22.73 -7.41 2.96
CA PRO A 179 21.60 -8.03 2.25
C PRO A 179 20.28 -7.96 3.06
N LEU A 180 20.34 -7.46 4.29
CA LEU A 180 19.35 -7.64 5.35
C LEU A 180 17.92 -7.22 4.97
N LEU A 181 17.76 -6.00 4.46
CA LEU A 181 16.46 -5.44 4.09
C LEU A 181 16.32 -5.24 2.57
N PHE A 182 17.41 -5.40 1.82
CA PHE A 182 17.40 -5.26 0.36
C PHE A 182 16.40 -6.23 -0.32
N THR A 183 16.14 -7.40 0.26
CA THR A 183 15.14 -8.36 -0.23
C THR A 183 13.73 -7.77 -0.27
N ILE A 184 13.36 -6.95 0.71
CA ILE A 184 12.10 -6.20 0.70
C ILE A 184 12.09 -5.28 -0.53
N GLY A 185 13.15 -4.52 -0.74
CA GLY A 185 13.24 -3.59 -1.86
C GLY A 185 13.11 -4.26 -3.24
N VAL A 186 13.76 -5.41 -3.43
CA VAL A 186 13.64 -6.19 -4.68
C VAL A 186 12.21 -6.69 -4.89
N GLY A 187 11.57 -7.24 -3.85
CA GLY A 187 10.18 -7.65 -3.91
C GLY A 187 9.26 -6.50 -4.34
N TRP A 188 9.48 -5.29 -3.80
CA TRP A 188 8.68 -4.12 -4.15
C TRP A 188 8.85 -3.65 -5.59
N ILE A 189 10.07 -3.70 -6.11
CA ILE A 189 10.33 -3.38 -7.52
C ILE A 189 9.64 -4.41 -8.42
N ALA A 190 9.70 -5.69 -8.07
CA ALA A 190 8.99 -6.75 -8.80
C ALA A 190 7.48 -6.54 -8.76
N THR A 191 6.92 -6.23 -7.59
CA THR A 191 5.51 -5.87 -7.42
C THR A 191 5.12 -4.70 -8.31
N LEU A 192 5.89 -3.60 -8.30
CA LEU A 192 5.63 -2.43 -9.14
C LEU A 192 5.64 -2.79 -10.64
N PHE A 193 6.62 -3.58 -11.08
CA PHE A 193 6.73 -4.01 -12.47
C PHE A 193 5.53 -4.84 -12.89
N VAL A 194 5.15 -5.85 -12.10
CA VAL A 194 3.99 -6.70 -12.41
C VAL A 194 2.69 -5.90 -12.38
N SER A 195 2.49 -5.04 -11.38
CA SER A 195 1.31 -4.15 -11.33
C SER A 195 1.23 -3.26 -12.57
N THR A 196 2.34 -2.66 -12.98
CA THR A 196 2.40 -1.80 -14.17
C THR A 196 2.13 -2.58 -15.45
N TYR A 197 2.62 -3.82 -15.55
CA TYR A 197 2.34 -4.68 -16.69
C TYR A 197 0.86 -5.08 -16.79
N LEU A 198 0.21 -5.34 -15.65
CA LEU A 198 -1.17 -5.82 -15.62
C LEU A 198 -2.21 -4.71 -15.84
N VAL A 199 -2.00 -3.51 -15.29
CA VAL A 199 -2.99 -2.41 -15.34
C VAL A 199 -2.47 -1.09 -15.89
N GLY A 200 -1.22 -1.05 -16.34
CA GLY A 200 -0.57 0.16 -16.81
C GLY A 200 -0.15 1.11 -15.68
N ALA A 201 0.53 2.19 -16.07
CA ALA A 201 0.89 3.28 -15.18
C ALA A 201 -0.31 4.24 -15.05
N GLY A 202 -1.24 3.93 -14.14
CA GLY A 202 -2.50 4.68 -14.00
C GLY A 202 -3.08 4.67 -12.58
N ALA A 203 -4.29 5.17 -12.44
CA ALA A 203 -4.99 5.33 -11.16
C ALA A 203 -5.25 4.00 -10.42
N GLU A 204 -5.25 2.87 -11.13
CA GLU A 204 -5.50 1.54 -10.59
C GLU A 204 -4.26 0.86 -9.99
N LEU A 205 -3.07 1.40 -10.30
CA LEU A 205 -1.80 0.84 -9.87
C LEU A 205 -1.74 0.57 -8.35
N PRO A 206 -2.21 1.47 -7.45
CA PRO A 206 -2.14 1.23 -6.00
C PRO A 206 -2.95 0.01 -5.55
N ALA A 207 -4.14 -0.20 -6.10
CA ALA A 207 -4.99 -1.32 -5.75
C ALA A 207 -4.40 -2.67 -6.15
N PHE A 208 -3.74 -2.72 -7.30
CA PHE A 208 -2.95 -3.88 -7.69
C PHE A 208 -1.69 -4.03 -6.85
N TRP A 209 -1.09 -2.91 -6.44
CA TRP A 209 0.15 -2.91 -5.67
C TRP A 209 0.00 -3.62 -4.32
N PHE A 210 -1.11 -3.41 -3.61
CA PHE A 210 -1.29 -4.03 -2.30
C PHE A 210 -1.39 -5.53 -2.37
N LEU A 211 -2.12 -6.03 -3.34
CA LEU A 211 -2.24 -7.47 -3.48
C LEU A 211 -0.93 -8.11 -3.96
N LEU A 212 -0.27 -7.49 -4.92
CA LEU A 212 0.98 -8.04 -5.45
C LEU A 212 2.16 -7.86 -4.46
N SER A 213 1.93 -7.29 -3.27
CA SER A 213 2.89 -7.28 -2.17
C SER A 213 3.20 -8.68 -1.62
N VAL A 214 2.37 -9.70 -1.93
CA VAL A 214 2.71 -11.12 -1.75
C VAL A 214 4.05 -11.50 -2.39
N PHE A 215 4.45 -10.85 -3.49
CA PHE A 215 5.76 -11.10 -4.10
C PHE A 215 6.94 -10.66 -3.22
N VAL A 216 6.70 -9.81 -2.22
CA VAL A 216 7.70 -9.40 -1.22
C VAL A 216 7.80 -10.44 -0.11
N ASP A 217 6.72 -11.14 0.20
CA ASP A 217 6.70 -12.20 1.21
C ASP A 217 7.49 -13.43 0.79
N ILE A 218 7.51 -13.76 -0.51
CA ILE A 218 8.27 -14.89 -1.05
C ILE A 218 9.77 -14.80 -0.69
N PRO A 219 10.51 -13.71 -1.01
CA PRO A 219 11.90 -13.58 -0.62
C PRO A 219 12.11 -13.42 0.89
N ILE A 220 11.13 -12.89 1.63
CA ILE A 220 11.16 -12.88 3.11
C ILE A 220 11.12 -14.31 3.64
N LEU A 221 10.15 -15.12 3.22
CA LEU A 221 10.01 -16.53 3.59
C LEU A 221 11.25 -17.32 3.25
N ALA A 222 11.76 -17.20 2.01
CA ALA A 222 12.99 -17.87 1.59
C ALA A 222 14.15 -17.52 2.52
N ARG A 223 14.35 -16.23 2.83
CA ARG A 223 15.41 -15.79 3.74
C ARG A 223 15.24 -16.33 5.16
N VAL A 224 14.02 -16.30 5.70
CA VAL A 224 13.73 -16.78 7.05
C VAL A 224 13.92 -18.31 7.16
N LEU A 225 13.50 -19.06 6.15
CA LEU A 225 13.60 -20.53 6.13
C LEU A 225 15.04 -21.02 5.89
N LEU A 226 15.80 -20.31 5.05
CA LEU A 226 17.19 -20.65 4.75
C LEU A 226 18.19 -20.13 5.80
N TYR A 227 17.77 -19.25 6.71
CA TYR A 227 18.62 -18.76 7.77
C TYR A 227 19.06 -19.90 8.71
N ARG A 228 20.37 -20.13 8.75
CA ARG A 228 21.02 -21.02 9.72
C ARG A 228 21.64 -20.13 10.81
N ALA A 229 21.22 -20.36 12.05
CA ALA A 229 21.70 -19.63 13.23
C ALA A 229 23.16 -19.96 13.56
#